data_AF-V5GPT5-F1
#
_entry.id   AF-V5GPT5-F1
#
_cell.length_a   1.000
_cell.length_b   1.000
_cell.length_c   1.000
_cell.angle_alpha   90.00
_cell.angle_beta   90.00
_cell.angle_gamma   90.00
#
_symmetry.space_group_name_H-M   'P 1'
#
loop_
_entity.id
_entity.type
_entity.pdbx_description
1 polymer ?
#
loop_
_entity_poly.entity_id
_entity_poly.type
_entity_poly.pdbx_seq_one_letter_code
_entity_poly.pdbx_strand_id
1 'polypeptide(L)'
;MANLQGGKVDISLIQTSARNNLINLLEKCPGKKAIVWDNNLAGPVGLVAQYTILREHMVMKMYPLRPTSLPETDVDHVIFISRPKLHLMDYIAQNVRMDIKTKSGSKKQYHLFFVPKKSLLCMERL
;
A
#
# COMPACT_ATOMS: atom_id res chain seq x y z
N MET A 1 24.39 4.45 -2.53
CA MET A 1 24.38 3.50 -1.38
C MET A 1 25.51 3.74 -0.38
N ALA A 2 26.63 4.38 -0.77
CA ALA A 2 27.76 4.66 0.14
C ALA A 2 27.40 5.40 1.44
N ASN A 3 26.41 6.30 1.41
CA ASN A 3 26.06 7.15 2.55
C ASN A 3 25.34 6.42 3.70
N LEU A 4 24.81 5.20 3.46
CA LEU A 4 24.09 4.41 4.48
C LEU A 4 25.01 3.43 5.23
N GLN A 5 26.24 3.24 4.74
CA GLN A 5 27.24 2.29 5.24
C GLN A 5 28.49 3.00 5.81
N GLY A 6 28.49 4.34 5.88
CA GLY A 6 29.67 5.13 6.23
C GLY A 6 30.00 5.24 7.73
N GLY A 7 29.24 4.58 8.61
CA GLY A 7 29.39 4.68 10.06
C GLY A 7 29.52 3.32 10.77
N LYS A 8 29.47 3.32 12.11
CA LYS A 8 29.54 2.09 12.92
C LYS A 8 28.35 1.14 12.74
N VAL A 9 27.24 1.63 12.17
CA VAL A 9 26.01 0.88 11.96
C VAL A 9 25.62 0.97 10.48
N ASP A 10 25.41 -0.17 9.85
CA ASP A 10 24.91 -0.26 8.48
C ASP A 10 23.37 -0.09 8.46
N ILE A 11 22.92 1.11 8.12
CA ILE A 11 21.48 1.44 8.03
C ILE A 11 20.84 0.84 6.77
N SER A 12 21.65 0.43 5.78
CA SER A 12 21.15 -0.24 4.57
C SER A 12 20.49 -1.58 4.88
N LEU A 13 20.83 -2.21 6.01
CA LEU A 13 20.17 -3.43 6.50
C LEU A 13 18.69 -3.17 6.87
N ILE A 14 18.38 -2.04 7.51
CA ILE A 14 17.00 -1.66 7.87
C ILE A 14 16.20 -1.37 6.62
N GLN A 15 16.78 -0.59 5.70
CA GLN A 15 16.16 -0.28 4.41
C GLN A 15 15.87 -1.55 3.61
N THR A 16 16.83 -2.48 3.56
CA THR A 16 16.70 -3.76 2.85
C THR A 16 15.65 -4.65 3.50
N SER A 17 15.64 -4.76 4.83
CA SER A 17 14.62 -5.53 5.55
C SER A 17 13.21 -4.99 5.30
N ALA A 18 13.02 -3.67 5.41
CA ALA A 18 11.74 -3.03 5.14
C ALA A 18 11.27 -3.23 3.68
N ARG A 19 12.20 -3.11 2.72
CA ARG A 19 11.91 -3.34 1.30
C ARG A 19 11.50 -4.78 1.03
N ASN A 20 12.25 -5.75 1.57
CA ASN A 20 11.96 -7.17 1.39
C ASN A 20 10.61 -7.54 2.03
N ASN A 21 10.30 -6.98 3.21
CA ASN A 21 8.99 -7.18 3.83
C ASN A 21 7.83 -6.65 2.96
N LEU A 22 7.99 -5.47 2.34
CA LEU A 22 7.00 -4.94 1.41
C LEU A 22 6.84 -5.83 0.18
N ILE A 23 7.94 -6.25 -0.44
CA ILE A 23 7.95 -7.13 -1.61
C ILE A 23 7.25 -8.47 -1.29
N ASN A 24 7.61 -9.11 -0.17
CA ASN A 24 7.01 -10.36 0.28
C ASN A 24 5.49 -10.26 0.48
N LEU A 25 4.98 -9.09 0.87
CA LEU A 25 3.54 -8.85 0.97
C LEU A 25 2.89 -8.68 -0.42
N LEU A 26 3.55 -7.99 -1.35
CA LEU A 26 3.07 -7.84 -2.73
C LEU A 26 3.03 -9.18 -3.47
N GLU A 27 4.00 -10.07 -3.24
CA GLU A 27 4.06 -11.40 -3.86
C GLU A 27 2.90 -12.31 -3.43
N LYS A 28 2.28 -12.06 -2.27
CA LYS A 28 1.07 -12.76 -1.83
C LYS A 28 -0.19 -12.36 -2.61
N CYS A 29 -0.10 -11.36 -3.48
CA CYS A 29 -1.19 -10.86 -4.32
C CYS A 29 -0.83 -11.06 -5.81
N PRO A 30 -0.94 -12.28 -6.38
CA PRO A 30 -0.51 -12.55 -7.75
C PRO A 30 -1.44 -11.88 -8.78
N GLY A 31 -0.89 -11.04 -9.65
CA GLY A 31 -1.64 -10.28 -10.66
C GLY A 31 -1.29 -8.80 -10.69
N LYS A 32 -2.00 -8.04 -11.52
CA LYS A 32 -1.90 -6.57 -11.63
C LYS A 32 -2.42 -5.94 -10.34
N LYS A 33 -1.69 -4.96 -9.81
CA LYS A 33 -2.00 -4.29 -8.54
C LYS A 33 -2.14 -2.79 -8.74
N ALA A 34 -3.07 -2.17 -8.02
CA ALA A 34 -3.05 -0.75 -7.71
C ALA A 34 -2.75 -0.56 -6.22
N ILE A 35 -1.85 0.36 -5.88
CA ILE A 35 -1.59 0.74 -4.48
C ILE A 35 -2.28 2.06 -4.15
N VAL A 36 -2.96 2.12 -3.01
CA VAL A 36 -3.56 3.33 -2.46
C VAL A 36 -2.82 3.71 -1.16
N TRP A 37 -2.13 4.84 -1.17
CA TRP A 37 -1.24 5.28 -0.10
C TRP A 37 -1.91 6.28 0.85
N ASP A 38 -1.81 6.07 2.17
CA ASP A 38 -1.92 7.18 3.11
C ASP A 38 -0.92 8.28 2.72
N ASN A 39 -1.43 9.51 2.56
CA ASN A 39 -0.65 10.66 2.07
C ASN A 39 0.63 10.91 2.88
N ASN A 40 0.64 10.59 4.18
CA ASN A 40 1.83 10.81 5.01
C ASN A 40 2.84 9.64 4.93
N LEU A 41 2.52 8.54 4.25
CA LEU A 41 3.45 7.43 4.00
C LEU A 41 4.14 7.52 2.64
N ALA A 42 3.56 8.25 1.68
CA ALA A 42 4.09 8.36 0.32
C ALA A 42 5.53 8.93 0.26
N GLY A 43 5.89 9.86 1.15
CA GLY A 43 7.26 10.37 1.27
C GLY A 43 8.21 9.34 1.89
N PRO A 44 7.98 8.89 3.14
CA PRO A 44 8.82 7.91 3.81
C PRO A 44 9.04 6.61 3.02
N VAL A 45 8.03 6.11 2.29
CA VAL A 45 8.18 4.87 1.53
C VAL A 45 9.16 5.00 0.36
N GLY A 46 9.36 6.19 -0.19
CA GLY A 46 10.37 6.45 -1.22
C GLY A 46 11.80 6.20 -0.74
N LEU A 47 12.03 6.22 0.57
CA LEU A 47 13.31 5.82 1.18
C LEU A 47 13.47 4.30 1.26
N VAL A 48 12.41 3.51 1.09
CA VAL A 48 12.44 2.04 1.23
C VAL A 48 12.33 1.36 -0.13
N ALA A 49 11.35 1.75 -0.94
CA ALA A 49 11.07 1.17 -2.24
C ALA A 49 10.78 2.26 -3.26
N GLN A 50 11.55 2.27 -4.34
CA GLN A 50 11.29 3.14 -5.49
C GLN A 50 10.21 2.52 -6.38
N TYR A 51 9.55 3.36 -7.17
CA TYR A 51 8.50 2.93 -8.10
C TYR A 51 8.97 1.84 -9.08
N THR A 52 10.23 1.87 -9.51
CA THR A 52 10.83 0.85 -10.40
C THR A 52 10.68 -0.55 -9.83
N ILE A 53 11.04 -0.73 -8.55
CA ILE A 53 10.92 -1.99 -7.82
C ILE A 53 9.45 -2.40 -7.68
N LEU A 54 8.57 -1.46 -7.32
CA LEU A 54 7.14 -1.77 -7.18
C LEU A 54 6.54 -2.25 -8.52
N ARG A 55 6.95 -1.64 -9.63
CA ARG A 55 6.50 -2.00 -10.98
C ARG A 55 6.95 -3.40 -11.39
N GLU A 56 8.16 -3.82 -11.01
CA GLU A 56 8.66 -5.21 -11.21
C GLU A 56 7.74 -6.24 -10.54
N HIS A 57 7.08 -5.87 -9.45
CA HIS A 57 6.07 -6.69 -8.76
C HIS A 57 4.63 -6.41 -9.20
N MET A 58 4.43 -5.98 -10.46
CA MET A 58 3.12 -5.77 -11.10
C MET A 58 2.25 -4.67 -10.47
N VAL A 59 2.87 -3.67 -9.82
CA VAL A 59 2.17 -2.45 -9.41
C VAL A 59 2.02 -1.52 -10.61
N MET A 60 0.81 -1.46 -11.16
CA MET A 60 0.49 -0.72 -12.39
C MET A 60 0.16 0.74 -12.13
N LYS A 61 -0.46 1.03 -10.98
CA LYS A 61 -0.96 2.35 -10.61
C LYS A 61 -0.79 2.59 -9.11
N MET A 62 -0.60 3.85 -8.75
CA MET A 62 -0.53 4.30 -7.37
C MET A 62 -1.40 5.54 -7.19
N TYR A 63 -2.15 5.59 -6.10
CA TYR A 63 -3.08 6.67 -5.79
C TYR A 63 -2.91 7.15 -4.35
N PRO A 64 -3.12 8.46 -4.08
CA PRO A 64 -3.31 8.92 -2.71
C PRO A 64 -4.67 8.45 -2.17
N LEU A 65 -4.73 8.08 -0.89
CA LEU A 65 -5.96 7.77 -0.19
C LEU A 65 -6.77 9.05 0.03
N ARG A 66 -8.01 9.06 -0.47
CA ARG A 66 -8.96 10.19 -0.38
C ARG A 66 -10.38 9.65 -0.16
N PRO A 67 -11.29 10.44 0.46
CA PRO A 67 -12.70 10.07 0.63
C PRO A 67 -13.53 10.21 -0.66
N THR A 68 -12.99 9.76 -1.79
CA THR A 68 -13.58 9.86 -3.14
C THR A 68 -13.47 8.52 -3.86
N SER A 69 -14.25 8.31 -4.92
CA SER A 69 -14.14 7.08 -5.71
C SER A 69 -12.71 6.89 -6.22
N LEU A 70 -12.25 5.65 -6.23
CA LEU A 70 -10.98 5.31 -6.87
C LEU A 70 -11.10 5.53 -8.38
N PRO A 71 -10.05 6.04 -9.05
CA PRO A 71 -10.01 6.10 -10.50
C PRO A 71 -10.24 4.72 -11.12
N GLU A 72 -10.79 4.70 -12.32
CA GLU A 72 -10.93 3.45 -13.05
C GLU A 72 -9.57 2.84 -13.36
N THR A 73 -9.45 1.54 -13.11
CA THR A 73 -8.21 0.79 -13.29
C THR A 73 -8.51 -0.69 -13.36
N ASP A 74 -7.94 -1.29 -14.40
CA ASP A 74 -7.96 -2.72 -14.71
C ASP A 74 -6.84 -3.43 -13.95
N VAL A 75 -7.15 -3.86 -12.72
CA VAL A 75 -6.25 -4.58 -11.82
C VAL A 75 -7.01 -5.69 -11.10
N ASP A 76 -6.29 -6.74 -10.77
CA ASP A 76 -6.80 -7.87 -9.97
C ASP A 76 -6.87 -7.49 -8.48
N HIS A 77 -5.94 -6.64 -8.04
CA HIS A 77 -5.75 -6.29 -6.64
C HIS A 77 -5.71 -4.79 -6.40
N VAL A 78 -6.44 -4.33 -5.38
CA VAL A 78 -6.32 -2.98 -4.82
C VAL A 78 -5.75 -3.11 -3.40
N ILE A 79 -4.56 -2.56 -3.20
CA ILE A 79 -3.81 -2.67 -1.94
C ILE A 79 -3.75 -1.31 -1.27
N PHE A 80 -4.44 -1.16 -0.15
CA PHE A 80 -4.35 0.01 0.72
C PHE A 80 -3.13 -0.13 1.64
N ILE A 81 -2.28 0.88 1.70
CA ILE A 81 -1.16 0.94 2.65
C ILE A 81 -1.34 2.17 3.53
N SER A 82 -1.66 1.95 4.80
CA SER A 82 -2.16 3.00 5.68
C SER A 82 -1.68 2.86 7.12
N ARG A 83 -1.58 3.99 7.83
CA ARG A 83 -1.40 3.98 9.29
C ARG A 83 -2.70 3.57 9.99
N PRO A 84 -2.65 2.97 11.18
CA PRO A 84 -3.85 2.58 11.92
C PRO A 84 -4.54 3.80 12.56
N LYS A 85 -5.28 4.56 11.76
CA LYS A 85 -6.10 5.70 12.20
C LYS A 85 -7.55 5.50 11.78
N LEU A 86 -8.49 5.76 12.71
CA LEU A 86 -9.92 5.51 12.49
C LEU A 86 -10.48 6.23 11.25
N HIS A 87 -10.18 7.52 11.07
CA HIS A 87 -10.67 8.27 9.90
C HIS A 87 -10.14 7.73 8.56
N LEU A 88 -8.98 7.05 8.55
CA LEU A 88 -8.48 6.43 7.33
C LEU A 88 -9.23 5.13 7.01
N MET A 89 -9.75 4.44 8.03
CA MET A 89 -10.61 3.26 7.83
C MET A 89 -11.92 3.67 7.18
N ASP A 90 -12.46 4.83 7.57
CA ASP A 90 -13.65 5.42 6.93
C ASP A 90 -13.42 5.64 5.44
N TYR A 91 -12.27 6.23 5.08
CA TYR A 91 -11.92 6.48 3.67
C TYR A 91 -11.75 5.17 2.90
N ILE A 92 -11.07 4.18 3.47
CA ILE A 92 -10.86 2.87 2.85
C ILE A 92 -12.21 2.17 2.63
N ALA A 93 -13.06 2.09 3.65
CA ALA A 93 -14.40 1.48 3.55
C ALA A 93 -15.25 2.19 2.49
N GLN A 94 -15.21 3.53 2.44
CA GLN A 94 -15.91 4.30 1.43
C GLN A 94 -15.39 3.99 0.01
N ASN A 95 -14.07 3.96 -0.19
CA ASN A 95 -13.43 3.64 -1.47
C ASN A 95 -13.86 2.26 -1.99
N VAL A 96 -13.81 1.23 -1.14
CA VAL A 96 -14.21 -0.13 -1.48
C VAL A 96 -15.70 -0.20 -1.86
N ARG A 97 -16.58 0.42 -1.05
CA ARG A 97 -18.03 0.43 -1.33
C ARG A 97 -18.36 1.13 -2.65
N MET A 98 -17.68 2.23 -2.97
CA MET A 98 -17.88 2.96 -4.22
C MET A 98 -17.34 2.19 -5.44
N ASP A 99 -16.17 1.57 -5.33
CA ASP A 99 -15.59 0.78 -6.43
C ASP A 99 -16.45 -0.46 -6.74
N ILE A 100 -16.98 -1.15 -5.73
CA ILE A 100 -17.89 -2.29 -5.92
C ILE A 100 -19.21 -1.86 -6.59
N LYS A 101 -19.83 -0.78 -6.12
CA LYS A 101 -21.11 -0.30 -6.68
C LYS A 101 -21.02 0.10 -8.15
N THR A 102 -19.89 0.69 -8.54
CA THR A 102 -19.70 1.19 -9.90
C THR A 102 -19.27 0.11 -10.89
N LYS A 103 -18.76 -1.04 -10.42
CA LYS A 103 -18.09 -2.03 -11.28
C LYS A 103 -18.64 -3.45 -11.07
N SER A 104 -19.93 -3.62 -11.34
CA SER A 104 -20.73 -4.85 -11.11
C SER A 104 -20.25 -6.13 -11.83
N GLY A 105 -19.10 -6.13 -12.50
CA GLY A 105 -18.55 -7.29 -13.23
C GLY A 105 -17.07 -7.64 -12.94
N SER A 106 -16.27 -6.75 -12.34
CA SER A 106 -14.84 -7.03 -12.08
C SER A 106 -14.63 -7.59 -10.67
N LYS A 107 -14.20 -8.86 -10.55
CA LYS A 107 -13.87 -9.50 -9.26
C LYS A 107 -12.50 -9.02 -8.74
N LYS A 108 -12.42 -7.76 -8.30
CA LYS A 108 -11.22 -7.23 -7.65
C LYS A 108 -11.11 -7.75 -6.21
N GLN A 109 -9.89 -7.98 -5.77
CA GLN A 109 -9.61 -8.27 -4.36
C GLN A 109 -9.00 -7.04 -3.68
N TYR A 110 -9.47 -6.75 -2.46
CA TYR A 110 -9.02 -5.61 -1.68
C TYR A 110 -8.16 -6.08 -0.51
N HIS A 111 -7.03 -5.41 -0.30
CA HIS A 111 -6.06 -5.75 0.74
C HIS A 111 -5.71 -4.49 1.55
N LEU A 112 -5.46 -4.64 2.85
CA LEU A 112 -4.99 -3.55 3.70
C LEU A 112 -3.71 -3.96 4.44
N PHE A 113 -2.62 -3.28 4.14
CA PHE A 113 -1.36 -3.39 4.87
C PHE A 113 -1.24 -2.22 5.85
N PHE A 114 -1.33 -2.54 7.14
CA PHE A 114 -1.11 -1.55 8.19
C PHE A 114 0.37 -1.26 8.36
N VAL A 115 0.72 0.01 8.51
CA VAL A 115 2.07 0.47 8.84
C VAL A 115 2.06 1.24 10.17
N PRO A 116 2.90 0.89 11.15
CA PRO A 116 3.79 -0.29 11.18
C PRO A 116 3.07 -1.58 11.62
N LYS A 117 1.93 -1.48 12.30
CA LYS A 117 1.22 -2.61 12.91
C LYS A 117 -0.30 -2.46 12.84
N LYS A 118 -1.02 -3.57 12.93
CA LYS A 118 -2.48 -3.61 13.00
C LYS A 118 -2.97 -2.97 14.32
N SER A 119 -4.18 -2.44 14.29
CA SER A 119 -4.89 -1.93 15.48
C SER A 119 -6.25 -2.60 15.56
N LEU A 120 -6.60 -3.13 16.74
CA LEU A 120 -7.89 -3.77 16.98
C LEU A 120 -9.05 -2.81 16.68
N LEU A 121 -8.97 -1.58 17.19
CA LEU A 121 -9.97 -0.54 16.95
C LEU A 121 -10.15 -0.22 15.45
N CYS A 122 -9.06 -0.27 14.67
CA CYS A 122 -9.17 -0.06 13.21
C CYS A 122 -9.78 -1.26 12.49
N MET A 123 -9.53 -2.48 12.98
CA MET A 123 -10.14 -3.69 12.42
C MET A 123 -11.65 -3.76 12.74
N GLU A 124 -12.06 -3.33 13.94
CA GLU A 124 -13.48 -3.24 14.33
C GLU A 124 -14.23 -2.12 13.60
N ARG A 125 -13.52 -1.08 13.13
CA ARG A 125 -14.13 0.06 12.43
C ARG A 125 -14.49 -0.22 10.97
N LEU A 126 -13.76 -1.13 10.32
CA LEU A 126 -13.89 -1.51 8.90
C LEU A 126 -15.11 -2.39 8.65
#